data_AF-A0A820VK30-F1
#
_entry.id   AF-A0A820VK30-F1
#
_cell.length_a   1.000
_cell.length_b   1.000
_cell.length_c   1.000
_cell.angle_alpha   90.00
_cell.angle_beta   90.00
_cell.angle_gamma   90.00
#
_symmetry.space_group_name_H-M   'P 1'
#
loop_
_entity.id
_entity.type
_entity.pdbx_description
1 polymer ?
#
loop_
_entity_poly.entity_id
_entity_poly.type
_entity_poly.pdbx_seq_one_letter_code
_entity_poly.pdbx_strand_id
1 'polypeptide(L)'
;MLDRLKVRCQLCEKSNINRGTFDEHIKTSCPECLIDCPGKNIGCQWLGSRNEHDEHTKTCLFEKLRPMVDILYRIIENQSLDIKKLQKQTEQQTTEIGQLNTQVDQQKAQLERQAAESRQQKIQLDQQKTKLEQQTTELGQQKTQADQQKTKLEQLEAQLQQQQIQISDIQSENQTQNNEITSIRKQIAKLEEEINKLKSTALWFCK
;
A
#
# COMPACT_ATOMS: atom_id res chain seq x y z
N MET A 1 86.33 19.13 -18.25
CA MET A 1 87.44 20.12 -18.30
C MET A 1 87.09 21.40 -19.05
N LEU A 2 86.01 21.46 -19.83
CA LEU A 2 85.67 22.64 -20.64
C LEU A 2 85.06 23.82 -19.84
N ASP A 3 84.55 23.59 -18.63
CA ASP A 3 83.84 24.62 -17.85
C ASP A 3 84.74 25.73 -17.29
N ARG A 4 86.04 25.45 -17.14
CA ARG A 4 87.05 26.43 -16.68
C ARG A 4 87.59 27.31 -17.81
N LEU A 5 87.20 27.04 -19.07
CA LEU A 5 87.60 27.84 -20.20
C LEU A 5 87.03 29.25 -20.09
N LYS A 6 87.87 30.25 -20.33
CA LYS A 6 87.48 31.66 -20.30
C LYS A 6 86.93 32.07 -21.66
N VAL A 7 85.71 32.58 -21.67
CA VAL A 7 85.02 33.07 -22.86
C VAL A 7 84.71 34.57 -22.73
N ARG A 8 84.51 35.23 -23.86
CA ARG A 8 84.06 36.62 -23.96
C ARG A 8 82.57 36.64 -24.31
N CYS A 9 81.79 37.49 -23.64
CA CYS A 9 80.42 37.77 -24.05
C CYS A 9 80.42 38.65 -25.30
N GLN A 10 79.71 38.22 -26.35
CA GLN A 10 79.58 39.00 -27.58
C GLN A 10 78.56 40.14 -27.47
N LEU A 11 77.73 40.15 -26.43
CA LEU A 11 76.72 41.18 -26.22
C LEU A 11 77.28 42.36 -25.43
N CYS A 12 77.99 42.10 -24.32
CA CYS A 12 78.52 43.15 -23.44
C CYS A 12 80.06 43.25 -23.43
N GLU A 13 80.74 42.52 -24.31
CA GLU A 13 82.20 42.45 -24.48
C GLU A 13 83.01 42.01 -23.24
N LYS A 14 82.33 41.71 -22.12
CA LYS A 14 82.95 41.24 -20.89
C LYS A 14 83.72 39.95 -21.13
N SER A 15 85.01 40.00 -20.87
CA SER A 15 85.93 38.87 -21.01
C SER A 15 86.13 38.14 -19.66
N ASN A 16 86.77 36.98 -19.68
CA ASN A 16 87.10 36.16 -18.50
C ASN A 16 85.92 35.48 -17.79
N ILE A 17 84.82 35.24 -18.51
CA ILE A 17 83.66 34.47 -18.00
C ILE A 17 83.97 32.98 -18.13
N ASN A 18 83.70 32.19 -17.10
CA ASN A 18 83.83 30.73 -17.20
C ASN A 18 82.76 30.20 -18.16
N ARG A 19 83.14 29.30 -19.07
CA ARG A 19 82.21 28.70 -20.02
C ARG A 19 81.04 28.01 -19.32
N GLY A 20 81.28 27.37 -18.17
CA GLY A 20 80.22 26.73 -17.38
C GLY A 20 79.21 27.70 -16.75
N THR A 21 79.56 28.98 -16.57
CA THR A 21 78.69 30.02 -16.00
C THR A 21 78.27 31.06 -17.06
N PHE A 22 78.52 30.78 -18.33
CA PHE A 22 78.24 31.72 -19.41
C PHE A 22 76.73 31.91 -19.60
N ASP A 23 75.96 30.83 -19.57
CA ASP A 23 74.50 30.88 -19.69
C ASP A 23 73.87 31.63 -18.51
N GLU A 24 74.40 31.43 -17.31
CA GLU A 24 73.98 32.19 -16.12
C GLU A 24 74.28 33.67 -16.29
N HIS A 25 75.48 34.03 -16.77
CA HIS A 25 75.81 35.42 -17.09
C HIS A 25 74.80 36.05 -18.06
N ILE A 26 74.45 35.40 -19.17
CA ILE A 26 73.46 35.92 -20.12
C ILE A 26 72.09 36.09 -19.44
N LYS A 27 71.65 35.09 -18.66
CA LYS A 27 70.33 35.08 -18.01
C LYS A 27 70.17 36.10 -16.89
N THR A 28 71.21 36.35 -16.09
CA THR A 28 71.06 37.12 -14.84
C THR A 28 71.85 38.42 -14.81
N SER A 29 72.96 38.52 -15.55
CA SER A 29 73.99 39.54 -15.27
C SER A 29 74.52 40.28 -16.49
N CYS A 30 74.14 39.90 -17.71
CA CYS A 30 74.58 40.54 -18.94
C CYS A 30 73.77 41.82 -19.19
N PRO A 31 74.43 43.00 -19.25
CA PRO A 31 73.77 44.31 -19.38
C PRO A 31 73.11 44.53 -20.76
N GLU A 32 73.73 44.03 -21.82
CA GLU A 32 73.25 44.13 -23.21
C GLU A 32 72.43 42.92 -23.64
N CYS A 33 72.07 42.04 -22.70
CA CYS A 33 71.14 40.96 -23.03
C CYS A 33 69.75 41.55 -23.22
N LEU A 34 69.12 41.24 -24.34
CA LEU A 34 67.71 41.59 -24.57
C LEU A 34 66.82 40.79 -23.62
N ILE A 35 65.99 41.50 -22.87
CA ILE A 35 65.01 40.91 -21.96
C ILE A 35 63.63 41.49 -22.21
N ASP A 36 62.61 40.69 -21.92
CA ASP A 36 61.22 41.10 -22.01
C ASP A 36 60.80 41.89 -20.78
N CYS A 37 59.87 42.82 -20.97
CA CYS A 37 59.19 43.47 -19.86
C CYS A 37 58.37 42.44 -19.06
N PRO A 38 58.30 42.54 -17.72
CA PRO A 38 57.50 41.61 -16.91
C PRO A 38 55.99 41.71 -17.22
N GLY A 39 55.53 42.83 -17.78
CA GLY A 39 54.16 43.00 -18.31
C GLY A 39 53.89 42.30 -19.65
N LYS A 40 54.84 41.54 -20.22
CA LYS A 40 54.65 40.81 -21.48
C LYS A 40 53.52 39.79 -21.41
N ASN A 41 53.31 39.17 -20.24
CA ASN A 41 52.22 38.23 -19.98
C ASN A 41 50.82 38.85 -20.11
N ILE A 42 50.72 40.17 -20.04
CA ILE A 42 49.46 40.93 -20.18
C ILE A 42 49.49 41.90 -21.37
N GLY A 43 50.48 41.76 -22.26
CA GLY A 43 50.51 42.42 -23.57
C GLY A 43 51.60 43.47 -23.80
N CYS A 44 52.53 43.69 -22.87
CA CYS A 44 53.69 44.55 -23.15
C CYS A 44 54.58 43.94 -24.24
N GLN A 45 54.88 44.70 -25.28
CA GLN A 45 55.72 44.26 -26.41
C GLN A 45 57.17 44.73 -26.29
N TRP A 46 57.54 45.40 -25.19
CA TRP A 46 58.89 45.92 -25.00
C TRP A 46 59.91 44.79 -24.86
N LEU A 47 60.94 44.85 -25.70
CA LEU A 47 62.11 43.99 -25.72
C LEU A 47 63.32 44.92 -25.87
N GLY A 48 64.19 44.97 -24.86
CA GLY A 48 65.33 45.87 -24.85
C GLY A 48 66.47 45.35 -23.97
N SER A 49 67.61 46.05 -24.01
CA SER A 49 68.77 45.68 -23.19
C SER A 49 68.43 45.77 -21.70
N ARG A 50 69.00 44.86 -20.90
CA ARG A 50 68.82 44.84 -19.43
C ARG A 50 69.14 46.18 -18.78
N ASN A 51 70.08 46.96 -19.32
CA ASN A 51 70.40 48.31 -18.83
C ASN A 51 69.25 49.31 -18.95
N GLU A 52 68.37 49.17 -19.95
CA GLU A 52 67.25 50.08 -20.20
C GLU A 52 65.94 49.60 -19.54
N HIS A 53 65.93 48.35 -19.07
CA HIS A 53 64.77 47.68 -18.51
C HIS A 53 64.17 48.46 -17.33
N ASP A 54 64.97 48.89 -16.37
CA ASP A 54 64.47 49.55 -15.16
C ASP A 54 63.78 50.89 -15.46
N GLU A 55 64.30 51.65 -16.43
CA GLU A 55 63.67 52.90 -16.88
C GLU A 55 62.36 52.64 -17.63
N HIS A 56 62.33 51.60 -18.47
CA HIS A 56 61.09 51.16 -19.10
C HIS A 56 60.05 50.74 -18.05
N THR A 57 60.41 49.89 -17.09
CA THR A 57 59.49 49.35 -16.07
C THR A 57 58.79 50.47 -15.27
N LYS A 58 59.50 51.57 -14.95
CA LYS A 58 58.92 52.74 -14.25
C LYS A 58 57.79 53.44 -15.03
N THR A 59 57.86 53.43 -16.35
CA THR A 59 56.91 54.11 -17.24
C THR A 59 55.89 53.16 -17.88
N CYS A 60 56.15 51.86 -17.87
CA CYS A 60 55.30 50.84 -18.47
C CYS A 60 53.93 50.77 -17.81
N LEU A 61 52.88 51.09 -18.57
CA LEU A 61 51.49 51.02 -18.11
C LEU A 61 51.07 49.56 -17.82
N PHE A 62 51.55 48.60 -18.61
CA PHE A 62 51.26 47.18 -18.40
C PHE A 62 51.81 46.71 -17.05
N GLU A 63 53.05 47.05 -16.69
CA GLU A 63 53.60 46.68 -15.38
C GLU A 63 52.77 47.28 -14.24
N LYS A 64 52.33 48.54 -14.37
CA LYS A 64 51.46 49.18 -13.38
C LYS A 64 50.08 48.52 -13.26
N LEU A 65 49.56 47.95 -14.34
CA LEU A 65 48.28 47.24 -14.37
C LEU A 65 48.36 45.79 -13.89
N ARG A 66 49.56 45.17 -13.91
CA ARG A 66 49.75 43.75 -13.59
C ARG A 66 49.13 43.32 -12.26
N PRO A 67 49.28 44.05 -11.14
CA PRO A 67 48.68 43.64 -9.87
C PRO A 67 47.15 43.56 -9.93
N MET A 68 46.49 44.45 -10.68
CA MET A 68 45.04 44.40 -10.86
C MET A 68 44.62 43.21 -11.71
N VAL A 69 45.36 42.91 -12.77
CA VAL A 69 45.10 41.74 -13.63
C VAL A 69 45.30 40.43 -12.85
N ASP A 70 46.33 40.34 -12.02
CA ASP A 70 46.57 39.18 -11.14
C ASP A 70 45.40 38.96 -10.16
N ILE A 71 44.86 40.04 -9.59
CA ILE A 71 43.66 39.98 -8.72
C ILE A 71 42.45 39.49 -9.51
N LEU A 72 42.22 40.00 -10.72
CA LEU A 72 41.10 39.57 -11.56
C LEU A 72 41.20 38.09 -11.94
N TYR A 73 42.40 37.59 -12.28
CA TYR A 73 42.60 36.16 -12.53
C TYR A 73 42.23 35.29 -11.33
N ARG A 74 42.64 35.70 -10.11
CA ARG A 74 42.28 34.98 -8.88
C ARG A 74 40.77 34.99 -8.63
N ILE A 75 40.09 36.12 -8.87
CA ILE A 75 38.64 36.22 -8.73
C ILE A 75 37.95 35.26 -9.71
N ILE A 76 38.36 35.26 -10.98
CA ILE A 76 37.80 34.38 -12.01
C ILE A 76 38.03 32.90 -11.66
N GLU A 77 39.21 32.56 -11.18
CA GLU A 77 39.53 31.18 -10.75
C GLU A 77 38.64 30.75 -9.58
N ASN A 78 38.49 31.60 -8.55
CA ASN A 78 37.60 31.34 -7.42
C ASN A 78 36.13 31.21 -7.85
N GLN A 79 35.65 32.11 -8.72
CA GLN A 79 34.30 32.03 -9.27
C GLN A 79 34.08 30.75 -10.09
N SER A 80 35.09 30.29 -10.84
CA SER A 80 35.04 29.02 -11.57
C SER A 80 34.90 27.83 -10.62
N LEU A 81 35.60 27.85 -9.48
CA LEU A 81 35.48 26.82 -8.45
C LEU A 81 34.10 26.84 -7.79
N ASP A 82 33.56 28.02 -7.48
CA ASP A 82 32.23 28.16 -6.91
C ASP A 82 31.13 27.66 -7.86
N ILE A 83 31.23 28.00 -9.16
CA ILE A 83 30.31 27.49 -10.19
C ILE A 83 30.35 25.95 -10.24
N LYS A 84 31.55 25.34 -10.25
CA LYS A 84 31.68 23.88 -10.24
C LYS A 84 31.06 23.25 -9.00
N LYS A 85 31.22 23.88 -7.84
CA LYS A 85 30.62 23.41 -6.59
C LYS A 85 29.10 23.47 -6.65
N LEU A 86 28.54 24.59 -7.12
CA LEU A 86 27.09 24.77 -7.29
C LEU A 86 26.52 23.77 -8.30
N GLN A 87 27.21 23.53 -9.43
CA GLN A 87 26.80 22.52 -10.41
C GLN A 87 26.70 21.13 -9.78
N LYS A 88 27.71 20.72 -9.01
CA LYS A 88 27.69 19.44 -8.31
C LYS A 88 26.54 19.34 -7.28
N GLN A 89 26.27 20.42 -6.57
CA GLN A 89 25.13 20.47 -5.63
C GLN A 89 23.79 20.34 -6.35
N THR A 90 23.61 21.03 -7.48
CA THR A 90 22.41 20.94 -8.31
C THR A 90 22.22 19.54 -8.90
N GLU A 91 23.29 18.88 -9.35
CA GLU A 91 23.22 17.49 -9.84
C GLU A 91 22.80 16.52 -8.73
N GLN A 92 23.33 16.69 -7.51
CA GLN A 92 22.94 15.90 -6.34
C GLN A 92 21.46 16.11 -6.01
N GLN A 93 21.00 17.36 -5.94
CA GLN A 93 19.60 17.69 -5.67
C GLN A 93 18.66 17.15 -6.75
N THR A 94 19.06 17.22 -8.02
CA THR A 94 18.28 16.65 -9.14
C THR A 94 18.13 15.14 -9.00
N THR A 95 19.19 14.45 -8.58
CA THR A 95 19.17 13.02 -8.32
C THR A 95 18.25 12.66 -7.16
N GLU A 96 18.33 13.40 -6.05
CA GLU A 96 17.46 13.22 -4.87
C GLU A 96 15.98 13.44 -5.23
N ILE A 97 15.66 14.50 -5.98
CA ILE A 97 14.30 14.74 -6.47
C ILE A 97 13.80 13.59 -7.34
N GLY A 98 14.65 13.04 -8.22
CA GLY A 98 14.31 11.87 -9.04
C GLY A 98 13.98 10.63 -8.20
N GLN A 99 14.75 10.39 -7.13
CA GLN A 99 14.49 9.30 -6.19
C GLN A 99 13.19 9.50 -5.42
N LEU A 100 12.95 10.71 -4.91
CA LEU A 100 11.71 11.06 -4.21
C LEU A 100 10.48 10.90 -5.11
N ASN A 101 10.55 11.35 -6.37
CA ASN A 101 9.46 11.15 -7.33
C ASN A 101 9.16 9.66 -7.55
N THR A 102 10.20 8.83 -7.70
CA THR A 102 10.04 7.37 -7.84
C THR A 102 9.37 6.77 -6.59
N GLN A 103 9.75 7.22 -5.40
CA GLN A 103 9.14 6.77 -4.15
C GLN A 103 7.67 7.18 -4.03
N VAL A 104 7.33 8.41 -4.44
CA VAL A 104 5.95 8.91 -4.48
C VAL A 104 5.10 8.08 -5.45
N ASP A 105 5.61 7.76 -6.63
CA ASP A 105 4.91 6.93 -7.62
C ASP A 105 4.65 5.51 -7.09
N GLN A 106 5.63 4.91 -6.39
CA GLN A 106 5.47 3.61 -5.74
C GLN A 106 4.41 3.65 -4.64
N GLN A 107 4.42 4.67 -3.78
CA GLN A 107 3.42 4.84 -2.72
C GLN A 107 2.01 5.04 -3.30
N LYS A 108 1.89 5.82 -4.39
CA LYS A 108 0.62 6.02 -5.08
C LYS A 108 0.06 4.70 -5.63
N ALA A 109 0.89 3.91 -6.31
CA ALA A 109 0.49 2.60 -6.82
C ALA A 109 0.07 1.64 -5.70
N GLN A 110 0.74 1.68 -4.54
CA GLN A 110 0.37 0.88 -3.38
C GLN A 110 -1.00 1.30 -2.80
N LEU A 111 -1.26 2.61 -2.69
CA LEU A 111 -2.55 3.12 -2.22
C LEU A 111 -3.69 2.74 -3.17
N GLU A 112 -3.46 2.79 -4.49
CA GLU A 112 -4.44 2.36 -5.49
C GLU A 112 -4.79 0.86 -5.35
N ARG A 113 -3.79 0.00 -5.09
CA ARG A 113 -4.02 -1.43 -4.83
C ARG A 113 -4.84 -1.65 -3.55
N GLN A 114 -4.47 -1.00 -2.45
CA GLN A 114 -5.20 -1.10 -1.18
C GLN A 114 -6.65 -0.60 -1.30
N ALA A 115 -6.88 0.45 -2.09
CA ALA A 115 -8.22 0.95 -2.36
C ALA A 115 -9.05 -0.06 -3.17
N ALA A 116 -8.44 -0.75 -4.15
CA ALA A 116 -9.09 -1.81 -4.92
C ALA A 116 -9.45 -3.02 -4.04
N GLU A 117 -8.53 -3.47 -3.19
CA GLU A 117 -8.76 -4.56 -2.23
C GLU A 117 -9.89 -4.23 -1.26
N SER A 118 -9.90 -3.01 -0.71
CA SER A 118 -10.96 -2.55 0.20
C SER A 118 -12.33 -2.52 -0.48
N ARG A 119 -12.38 -2.12 -1.77
CA ARG A 119 -13.63 -2.19 -2.57
C ARG A 119 -14.10 -3.63 -2.76
N GLN A 120 -13.19 -4.54 -3.06
CA GLN A 120 -13.51 -5.96 -3.23
C GLN A 120 -14.04 -6.58 -1.92
N GLN A 121 -13.40 -6.30 -0.79
CA GLN A 121 -13.87 -6.75 0.53
C GLN A 121 -15.26 -6.22 0.85
N LYS A 122 -15.54 -4.95 0.53
CA LYS A 122 -16.88 -4.36 0.69
C LYS A 122 -17.93 -5.10 -0.12
N ILE A 123 -17.65 -5.40 -1.40
CA ILE A 123 -18.56 -6.17 -2.27
C ILE A 123 -18.83 -7.56 -1.67
N GLN A 124 -17.81 -8.25 -1.16
CA GLN A 124 -17.97 -9.56 -0.51
C GLN A 124 -18.83 -9.47 0.76
N LEU A 125 -18.64 -8.45 1.59
CA LEU A 125 -19.46 -8.22 2.78
C LEU A 125 -20.92 -7.94 2.41
N ASP A 126 -21.17 -7.13 1.39
CA ASP A 126 -22.52 -6.85 0.91
C ASP A 126 -23.21 -8.13 0.41
N GLN A 127 -22.50 -8.99 -0.33
CA GLN A 127 -23.01 -10.29 -0.76
C GLN A 127 -23.33 -11.23 0.42
N GLN A 128 -22.45 -11.29 1.42
CA GLN A 128 -22.68 -12.09 2.63
C GLN A 128 -23.91 -11.58 3.40
N LYS A 129 -24.07 -10.25 3.49
CA LYS A 129 -25.24 -9.64 4.14
C LYS A 129 -26.54 -10.03 3.44
N THR A 130 -26.60 -9.92 2.10
CA THR A 130 -27.78 -10.36 1.33
C THR A 130 -28.08 -11.84 1.55
N LYS A 131 -27.06 -12.70 1.60
CA LYS A 131 -27.25 -14.13 1.88
C LYS A 131 -27.82 -14.38 3.28
N LEU A 132 -27.36 -13.64 4.29
CA LEU A 132 -27.89 -13.73 5.66
C LEU A 132 -29.34 -13.24 5.75
N GLU A 133 -29.69 -12.16 5.03
CA GLU A 133 -31.07 -11.65 4.95
C GLU A 133 -32.00 -12.70 4.31
N GLN A 134 -31.55 -13.38 3.26
CA GLN A 134 -32.29 -14.47 2.65
C GLN A 134 -32.50 -15.64 3.62
N GLN A 135 -31.44 -16.11 4.29
CA GLN A 135 -31.53 -17.19 5.27
C GLN A 135 -32.46 -16.83 6.44
N THR A 136 -32.43 -15.58 6.90
CA THR A 136 -33.31 -15.09 7.95
C THR A 136 -34.78 -15.16 7.50
N THR A 137 -35.05 -14.79 6.25
CA THR A 137 -36.40 -14.87 5.67
C THR A 137 -36.88 -16.32 5.56
N GLU A 138 -36.03 -17.22 5.07
CA GLU A 138 -36.32 -18.65 4.96
C GLU A 138 -36.63 -19.28 6.33
N LEU A 139 -35.84 -18.96 7.36
CA LEU A 139 -36.09 -19.40 8.74
C LEU A 139 -37.43 -18.87 9.27
N GLY A 140 -37.77 -17.62 8.96
CA GLY A 140 -39.07 -17.04 9.32
C GLY A 140 -40.25 -17.79 8.69
N GLN A 141 -40.12 -18.17 7.42
CA GLN A 141 -41.12 -18.98 6.71
C GLN A 141 -41.26 -20.38 7.33
N GLN A 142 -40.13 -21.06 7.59
CA GLN A 142 -40.12 -22.38 8.23
C GLN A 142 -40.77 -22.34 9.62
N LYS A 143 -40.49 -21.31 10.42
CA LYS A 143 -41.15 -21.11 11.72
C LYS A 143 -42.66 -20.98 11.58
N THR A 144 -43.11 -20.16 10.64
CA THR A 144 -44.56 -19.97 10.37
C THR A 144 -45.22 -21.29 9.96
N GLN A 145 -44.55 -22.09 9.12
CA GLN A 145 -45.03 -23.40 8.71
C GLN A 145 -45.10 -24.38 9.89
N ALA A 146 -44.10 -24.37 10.78
CA ALA A 146 -44.11 -25.18 11.99
C ALA A 146 -45.27 -24.80 12.93
N ASP A 147 -45.53 -23.50 13.11
CA ASP A 147 -46.65 -23.00 13.91
C ASP A 147 -48.01 -23.43 13.33
N GLN A 148 -48.16 -23.39 12.00
CA GLN A 148 -49.35 -23.90 11.31
C GLN A 148 -49.55 -25.41 11.50
N GLN A 149 -48.47 -26.19 11.38
CA GLN A 149 -48.51 -27.64 11.62
C GLN A 149 -48.88 -27.96 13.06
N LYS A 150 -48.32 -27.24 14.02
CA LYS A 150 -48.66 -27.36 15.44
C LYS A 150 -50.15 -27.10 15.69
N THR A 151 -50.68 -26.01 15.14
CA THR A 151 -52.12 -25.68 15.26
C THR A 151 -53.00 -26.80 14.67
N LYS A 152 -52.59 -27.38 13.54
CA LYS A 152 -53.31 -28.50 12.92
C LYS A 152 -53.27 -29.77 13.78
N LEU A 153 -52.14 -30.04 14.44
CA LEU A 153 -52.04 -31.16 15.39
C LEU A 153 -52.97 -30.96 16.58
N GLU A 154 -52.98 -29.78 17.18
CA GLU A 154 -53.87 -29.43 18.31
C GLU A 154 -55.36 -29.61 17.91
N GLN A 155 -55.73 -29.23 16.69
CA GLN A 155 -57.09 -29.45 16.16
C GLN A 155 -57.43 -30.95 16.02
N LEU A 156 -56.49 -31.76 15.50
CA LEU A 156 -56.70 -33.20 15.36
C LEU A 156 -56.79 -33.90 16.72
N GLU A 157 -55.98 -33.48 17.70
CA GLU A 157 -56.04 -33.98 19.06
C GLU A 157 -57.40 -33.68 19.71
N ALA A 158 -57.94 -32.47 19.53
CA ALA A 158 -59.27 -32.11 20.00
C ALA A 158 -60.37 -32.95 19.34
N GLN A 159 -60.27 -33.21 18.02
CA GLN A 159 -61.21 -34.08 17.31
C GLN A 159 -61.16 -35.52 17.83
N LEU A 160 -59.97 -36.06 18.08
CA LEU A 160 -59.81 -37.40 18.66
C LEU A 160 -60.42 -37.48 20.07
N GLN A 161 -60.21 -36.45 20.90
CA GLN A 161 -60.84 -36.39 22.23
C GLN A 161 -62.37 -36.38 22.13
N GLN A 162 -62.94 -35.62 21.19
CA GLN A 162 -64.38 -35.60 20.97
C GLN A 162 -64.92 -36.96 20.52
N GLN A 163 -64.23 -37.64 19.60
CA GLN A 163 -64.60 -38.99 19.18
C GLN A 163 -64.50 -40.00 20.32
N GLN A 164 -63.50 -39.88 21.19
CA GLN A 164 -63.34 -40.74 22.36
C GLN A 164 -64.53 -40.59 23.33
N ILE A 165 -65.00 -39.35 23.55
CA ILE A 165 -66.20 -39.08 24.36
C ILE A 165 -67.43 -39.72 23.73
N GLN A 166 -67.66 -39.52 22.43
CA GLN A 166 -68.79 -40.12 21.71
C GLN A 166 -68.80 -41.65 21.80
N ILE A 167 -67.64 -42.29 21.66
CA ILE A 167 -67.51 -43.74 21.82
C ILE A 167 -67.89 -44.17 23.24
N SER A 168 -67.44 -43.43 24.26
CA SER A 168 -67.79 -43.71 25.66
C SER A 168 -69.29 -43.58 25.92
N ASP A 169 -69.94 -42.56 25.35
CA ASP A 169 -71.39 -42.35 25.47
C ASP A 169 -72.15 -43.51 24.82
N ILE A 170 -71.80 -43.89 23.59
CA ILE A 170 -72.40 -45.03 22.87
C ILE A 170 -72.19 -46.34 23.64
N GLN A 171 -71.03 -46.55 24.27
CA GLN A 171 -70.77 -47.73 25.10
C GLN A 171 -71.70 -47.78 26.32
N SER A 172 -71.93 -46.65 26.99
CA SER A 172 -72.85 -46.56 28.13
C SER A 172 -74.32 -46.81 27.73
N GLU A 173 -74.70 -46.34 26.55
CA GLU A 173 -76.04 -46.52 26.00
C GLU A 173 -76.30 -47.99 25.63
N ASN A 174 -75.33 -48.64 24.97
CA ASN A 174 -75.36 -50.08 24.70
C ASN A 174 -75.43 -50.92 26.00
N GLN A 175 -74.73 -50.50 27.05
CA GLN A 175 -74.80 -51.19 28.35
C GLN A 175 -76.21 -51.08 28.95
N THR A 176 -76.83 -49.91 28.85
CA THR A 176 -78.21 -49.68 29.30
C THR A 176 -79.19 -50.55 28.52
N GLN A 177 -79.10 -50.54 27.19
CA GLN A 177 -79.95 -51.38 26.32
C GLN A 177 -79.76 -52.87 26.60
N ASN A 178 -78.53 -53.34 26.85
CA ASN A 178 -78.28 -54.74 27.22
C ASN A 178 -78.95 -55.13 28.56
N ASN A 179 -78.96 -54.21 29.53
CA ASN A 179 -79.66 -54.43 30.81
C ASN A 179 -81.17 -54.53 30.60
N GLU A 180 -81.75 -53.67 29.75
CA GLU A 180 -83.16 -53.72 29.36
C GLU A 180 -83.52 -55.03 28.65
N ILE A 181 -82.73 -55.44 27.66
CA ILE A 181 -82.89 -56.74 26.97
C ILE A 181 -82.87 -57.89 27.98
N THR A 182 -81.94 -57.84 28.95
CA THR A 182 -81.84 -58.86 30.00
C THR A 182 -83.10 -58.88 30.87
N SER A 183 -83.66 -57.72 31.22
CA SER A 183 -84.91 -57.60 31.97
C SER A 183 -86.10 -58.18 31.19
N ILE A 184 -86.23 -57.82 29.91
CA ILE A 184 -87.29 -58.32 29.02
C ILE A 184 -87.19 -59.84 28.87
N ARG A 185 -85.97 -60.40 28.69
CA ARG A 185 -85.76 -61.84 28.65
C ARG A 185 -86.24 -62.55 29.92
N LYS A 186 -86.01 -61.97 31.11
CA LYS A 186 -86.53 -62.51 32.37
C LYS A 186 -88.06 -62.47 32.41
N GLN A 187 -88.67 -61.39 31.93
CA GLN A 187 -90.14 -61.29 31.85
C GLN A 187 -90.73 -62.34 30.90
N ILE A 188 -90.13 -62.54 29.72
CA ILE A 188 -90.53 -63.57 28.75
C ILE A 188 -90.45 -64.96 29.40
N ALA A 189 -89.32 -65.30 30.05
CA ALA A 189 -89.16 -66.60 30.71
C ALA A 189 -90.23 -66.86 31.78
N LYS A 190 -90.61 -65.82 32.54
CA LYS A 190 -91.70 -65.92 33.53
C LYS A 190 -93.05 -66.17 32.86
N LEU A 191 -93.36 -65.44 31.78
CA LEU A 191 -94.60 -65.64 31.02
C LEU A 191 -94.65 -67.04 30.37
N GLU A 192 -93.53 -67.54 29.84
CA GLU A 192 -93.43 -68.90 29.31
C GLU A 192 -93.72 -69.95 30.39
N GLU A 193 -93.22 -69.75 31.62
CA GLU A 193 -93.52 -70.61 32.77
C GLU A 193 -95.00 -70.57 33.15
N GLU A 194 -95.61 -69.37 33.18
CA GLU A 194 -97.05 -69.19 33.41
C GLU A 194 -97.90 -69.88 32.33
N ILE A 195 -97.55 -69.72 31.05
CA ILE A 195 -98.21 -70.42 29.93
C ILE A 195 -98.10 -71.93 30.09
N ASN A 196 -96.93 -72.45 30.46
CA ASN A 196 -96.74 -73.89 30.68
C ASN A 196 -97.60 -74.41 31.84
N LYS A 197 -97.68 -73.67 32.96
CA LYS A 197 -98.58 -74.01 34.07
C LYS A 197 -100.03 -74.07 33.60
N LEU A 198 -100.50 -73.03 32.89
CA LEU A 198 -101.86 -72.97 32.34
C LEU A 198 -102.16 -74.15 31.40
N LYS A 199 -101.23 -74.49 30.49
CA LYS A 199 -101.32 -75.67 29.62
C LYS A 199 -101.42 -76.97 30.40
N SER A 200 -100.59 -77.17 31.43
CA SER A 200 -100.64 -78.36 32.29
C SER A 200 -101.97 -78.47 33.04
N THR A 201 -102.52 -77.38 33.57
CA THR A 201 -103.87 -77.37 34.16
C THR A 201 -104.95 -77.72 33.13
N ALA A 202 -104.90 -77.13 31.92
CA ALA A 202 -105.87 -77.45 30.87
C ALA A 202 -105.81 -78.93 30.44
N LEU A 203 -104.61 -79.50 30.33
CA LEU A 203 -104.38 -80.94 30.07
C LEU A 203 -104.93 -81.84 31.19
N TRP A 204 -104.91 -81.38 32.44
CA TRP A 204 -105.48 -82.12 33.58
C TRP A 204 -107.01 -82.10 33.58
N PHE A 205 -107.65 -81.01 33.16
CA PHE A 205 -109.12 -80.90 33.05
C PHE A 205 -109.72 -81.65 31.84
N CYS A 206 -108.93 -81.98 30.82
CA CYS A 206 -109.37 -82.70 29.62
C CYS A 206 -109.21 -84.24 29.68
N LYS A 207 -108.91 -84.80 30.85
CA LYS A 207 -108.68 -86.24 31.08
C LYS A 207 -109.68 -86.79 32.07
#